data_AF-A0A814SZI9-F1
#
_entry.id   AF-A0A814SZI9-F1
#
_cell.length_a   1.000
_cell.length_b   1.000
_cell.length_c   1.000
_cell.angle_alpha   90.00
_cell.angle_beta   90.00
_cell.angle_gamma   90.00
#
_symmetry.space_group_name_H-M   'P 1'
#
loop_
_entity.id
_entity.type
_entity.pdbx_description
1 polymer ?
#
loop_
_entity_poly.entity_id
_entity_poly.type
_entity_poly.pdbx_seq_one_letter_code
_entity_poly.pdbx_strand_id
1 'polypeptide(L)'
;DVEQKVLIPFSEFVTTANDQITITKYLRSIQNKLNKNYYPNVIGTDMSWALINSVLTTFNSCSISDYLNIVFEKLFINEKINIEEKIKTKIYLCSTHVLKNIIKKAKKIKVDKSVQYSFLFVFTLIQNSRSILEVENYLQNIHNVFNNPVFDESVVYSFNLLQQMIKDRKLTNIDFSEERTPEQTIRDNEFKSYFKSSKLVIEEEKIEKNSPFKKYYDGLIEGFKQNISIKGEKCYKKNRYYSPDLFIILKNQLFNLPLWTGVLLNDCKISYKIKSRLSNNPVENWFF
;
A
#
# COMPACT_ATOMS: atom_id res chain seq x y z
N ASP A 1 3.67 20.40 28.66
CA ASP A 1 4.98 19.92 28.20
C ASP A 1 4.85 18.91 27.08
N VAL A 2 5.08 19.36 25.84
CA VAL A 2 5.14 18.49 24.66
C VAL A 2 6.61 18.33 24.35
N GLU A 3 7.22 17.23 24.80
CA GLU A 3 8.58 16.87 24.41
C GLU A 3 8.66 16.86 22.87
N GLN A 4 9.52 17.72 22.34
CA GLN A 4 9.87 17.73 20.93
C GLN A 4 10.47 16.35 20.58
N LYS A 5 9.69 15.48 19.95
CA LYS A 5 10.22 14.24 19.37
C LYS A 5 11.20 14.62 18.26
N VAL A 6 12.49 14.56 18.57
CA VAL A 6 13.58 14.80 17.64
C VAL A 6 13.59 13.67 16.62
N LEU A 7 13.34 14.00 15.36
CA LEU A 7 13.65 13.12 14.23
C LEU A 7 15.16 13.14 14.02
N ILE A 8 15.82 12.05 14.37
CA ILE A 8 17.25 11.87 14.11
C ILE A 8 17.38 11.19 12.75
N PRO A 9 17.85 11.88 11.69
CA PRO A 9 18.29 11.19 10.48
C PRO A 9 19.47 10.30 10.87
N PHE A 10 19.20 9.01 11.04
CA PHE A 10 20.10 8.15 11.80
C PHE A 10 21.26 7.57 10.97
N SER A 11 21.11 7.47 9.65
CA SER A 11 22.21 7.16 8.71
C SER A 11 21.70 7.08 7.28
N GLU A 12 22.52 7.46 6.30
CA GLU A 12 22.41 6.95 4.94
C GLU A 12 23.20 5.63 4.87
N PHE A 13 22.53 4.53 4.54
CA PHE A 13 23.17 3.23 4.35
C PHE A 13 23.51 3.07 2.88
N VAL A 14 24.79 3.27 2.53
CA VAL A 14 25.31 2.93 1.20
C VAL A 14 25.94 1.55 1.29
N THR A 15 25.20 0.53 0.85
CA THR A 15 25.70 -0.83 0.68
C THR A 15 25.58 -1.24 -0.77
N THR A 16 26.56 -2.00 -1.26
CA THR A 16 26.45 -2.71 -2.55
C THR A 16 25.81 -4.08 -2.39
N ALA A 17 25.64 -4.55 -1.15
CA ALA A 17 25.00 -5.83 -0.83
C ALA A 17 23.50 -5.64 -0.60
N ASN A 18 22.69 -6.33 -1.42
CA ASN A 18 21.22 -6.30 -1.39
C ASN A 18 20.61 -7.56 -0.74
N ASP A 19 21.33 -8.17 0.21
CA ASP A 19 20.89 -9.39 0.90
C ASP A 19 20.44 -9.11 2.34
N GLN A 20 19.47 -9.91 2.81
CA GLN A 20 18.90 -9.76 4.15
C GLN A 20 19.95 -9.90 5.26
N ILE A 21 20.99 -10.72 5.11
CA ILE A 21 21.96 -10.99 6.18
C ILE A 21 22.81 -9.74 6.42
N THR A 22 23.34 -9.15 5.35
CA THR A 22 24.19 -7.95 5.44
C THR A 22 23.41 -6.74 5.96
N ILE A 23 22.20 -6.52 5.44
CA ILE A 23 21.32 -5.43 5.91
C ILE A 23 20.96 -5.63 7.40
N THR A 24 20.64 -6.86 7.83
CA THR A 24 20.32 -7.16 9.24
C THR A 24 21.53 -6.89 10.15
N LYS A 25 22.74 -7.28 9.76
CA LYS A 25 23.96 -7.00 10.55
C LYS A 25 24.16 -5.50 10.73
N TYR A 26 23.96 -4.71 9.68
CA TYR A 26 24.03 -3.26 9.75
C TYR A 26 22.98 -2.67 10.68
N LEU A 27 21.70 -3.04 10.52
CA LEU A 27 20.61 -2.56 11.36
C LEU A 27 20.79 -2.95 12.84
N ARG A 28 21.34 -4.13 13.14
CA ARG A 28 21.70 -4.52 14.51
C ARG A 28 22.80 -3.64 15.09
N SER A 29 23.80 -3.25 14.28
CA SER A 29 24.83 -2.31 14.74
C SER A 29 24.25 -0.95 15.10
N ILE A 30 23.24 -0.49 14.35
CA ILE A 30 22.44 0.70 14.64
C ILE A 30 21.64 0.51 15.93
N GLN A 31 20.90 -0.58 16.05
CA GLN A 31 20.08 -0.90 17.22
C GLN A 31 20.92 -0.94 18.51
N ASN A 32 22.14 -1.50 18.45
CA ASN A 32 23.05 -1.55 19.59
C ASN A 32 23.59 -0.17 20.00
N LYS A 33 23.65 0.78 19.07
CA LYS A 33 24.05 2.18 19.33
C LYS A 33 22.88 3.03 19.82
N LEU A 34 21.65 2.67 19.48
CA LEU A 34 20.46 3.24 20.10
C LEU A 34 20.40 2.78 21.57
N ASN A 35 19.99 3.66 22.49
CA ASN A 35 19.75 3.27 23.87
C ASN A 35 18.81 2.06 23.91
N LYS A 36 19.05 1.08 24.80
CA LYS A 36 18.30 -0.20 24.86
C LYS A 36 16.78 -0.07 24.90
N ASN A 37 16.25 1.10 25.26
CA ASN A 37 14.83 1.41 25.38
C ASN A 37 14.29 2.29 24.23
N TYR A 38 15.08 2.63 23.21
CA TYR A 38 14.66 3.52 22.12
C TYR A 38 14.53 2.74 20.81
N TYR A 39 13.31 2.31 20.50
CA TYR A 39 12.95 1.73 19.21
C TYR A 39 12.28 2.81 18.35
N PRO A 40 12.58 2.88 17.05
CA PRO A 40 11.83 3.75 16.16
C PRO A 40 10.38 3.26 16.07
N ASN A 41 9.42 4.17 16.24
CA ASN A 41 7.99 3.81 16.19
C ASN A 41 7.57 3.31 14.79
N VAL A 42 8.16 3.90 13.75
CA VAL A 42 7.89 3.59 12.34
C VAL A 42 9.22 3.61 11.58
N ILE A 43 9.43 2.60 10.73
CA ILE A 43 10.49 2.60 9.72
C ILE A 43 9.86 2.53 8.34
N GLY A 44 10.19 3.51 7.51
CA GLY A 44 9.87 3.49 6.09
C GLY A 44 10.88 2.66 5.30
N THR A 45 10.41 1.72 4.50
CA THR A 45 11.23 0.93 3.58
C THR A 45 10.79 1.17 2.15
N ASP A 46 11.65 0.90 1.17
CA ASP A 46 11.16 0.66 -0.18
C ASP A 46 10.40 -0.69 -0.24
N MET A 47 9.97 -1.11 -1.44
CA MET A 47 9.32 -2.42 -1.64
C MET A 47 10.33 -3.59 -1.65
N SER A 48 11.54 -3.43 -1.07
CA SER A 48 12.54 -4.49 -1.00
C SER A 48 12.24 -5.48 0.12
N TRP A 49 11.94 -6.73 -0.24
CA TRP A 49 11.72 -7.81 0.72
C TRP A 49 12.92 -8.06 1.63
N ALA A 50 14.15 -7.90 1.12
CA ALA A 50 15.36 -8.03 1.92
C ALA A 50 15.38 -6.97 3.04
N LEU A 51 15.07 -5.71 2.71
CA LEU A 51 15.03 -4.63 3.69
C LEU A 51 13.89 -4.80 4.69
N ILE A 52 12.67 -5.13 4.22
CA ILE A 52 11.51 -5.39 5.07
C ILE A 52 11.84 -6.48 6.10
N ASN A 53 12.35 -7.62 5.64
CA ASN A 53 12.68 -8.74 6.53
C ASN A 53 13.83 -8.41 7.48
N SER A 54 14.84 -7.66 7.04
CA SER A 54 15.92 -7.20 7.93
C SER A 54 15.42 -6.28 9.03
N VAL A 55 14.50 -5.36 8.72
CA VAL A 55 13.88 -4.47 9.71
C VAL A 55 13.07 -5.28 10.71
N LEU A 56 12.20 -6.19 10.26
CA LEU A 56 11.41 -7.04 11.16
C LEU A 56 12.29 -7.90 12.06
N THR A 57 13.32 -8.52 11.48
CA THR A 57 14.26 -9.37 12.23
C THR A 57 15.02 -8.58 13.28
N THR A 58 15.38 -7.32 12.99
CA THR A 58 16.18 -6.49 13.90
C THR A 58 15.32 -5.88 15.00
N PHE A 59 14.22 -5.23 14.64
CA PHE A 59 13.46 -4.41 15.58
C PHE A 59 12.28 -5.13 16.23
N ASN A 60 11.71 -6.15 15.58
CA ASN A 60 10.56 -6.90 16.09
C ASN A 60 10.85 -8.37 16.40
N SER A 61 12.02 -8.90 16.00
CA SER A 61 12.38 -10.31 16.14
C SER A 61 11.35 -11.28 15.56
N CYS A 62 10.72 -10.92 14.43
CA CYS A 62 9.68 -11.73 13.80
C CYS A 62 9.83 -11.80 12.27
N SER A 63 9.15 -12.76 11.64
CA SER A 63 9.01 -12.81 10.18
C SER A 63 7.90 -11.88 9.68
N ILE A 64 7.86 -11.61 8.37
CA ILE A 64 6.75 -10.86 7.77
C ILE A 64 5.40 -11.58 7.96
N SER A 65 5.38 -12.91 7.90
CA SER A 65 4.17 -13.68 8.11
C SER A 65 3.64 -13.51 9.54
N ASP A 66 4.53 -13.59 10.54
CA ASP A 66 4.18 -13.36 11.94
C ASP A 66 3.68 -11.92 12.15
N TYR A 67 4.38 -10.95 11.55
CA TYR A 67 4.02 -9.54 11.61
C TYR A 67 2.61 -9.30 11.07
N LEU A 68 2.30 -9.81 9.86
CA LEU A 68 0.98 -9.66 9.26
C LEU A 68 -0.12 -10.35 10.08
N ASN A 69 0.17 -11.51 10.70
CA ASN A 69 -0.79 -12.18 11.58
C ASN A 69 -1.10 -11.35 12.83
N ILE A 70 -0.07 -10.84 13.53
CA ILE A 70 -0.25 -9.99 14.72
C ILE A 70 -1.03 -8.73 14.36
N VAL A 71 -0.69 -8.10 13.24
CA VAL A 71 -1.39 -6.90 12.77
C VAL A 71 -2.84 -7.20 12.41
N PHE A 72 -3.11 -8.33 11.75
CA PHE A 72 -4.46 -8.74 11.42
C PHE A 72 -5.31 -9.00 12.67
N GLU A 73 -4.76 -9.70 13.68
CA GLU A 73 -5.43 -9.91 14.96
C GLU A 73 -5.83 -8.59 15.62
N LYS A 74 -4.93 -7.60 15.62
CA LYS A 74 -5.19 -6.26 16.17
C LYS A 74 -6.30 -5.53 15.41
N LEU A 75 -6.29 -5.58 14.08
CA LEU A 75 -7.20 -4.79 13.24
C LEU A 75 -8.60 -5.39 13.11
N PHE A 76 -8.74 -6.72 13.20
CA PHE A 76 -10.01 -7.39 12.88
C PHE A 76 -10.60 -8.25 14.01
N ILE A 77 -9.77 -8.75 14.93
CA ILE A 77 -10.22 -9.75 15.91
C ILE A 77 -10.33 -9.12 17.30
N ASN A 78 -9.30 -8.41 17.74
CA ASN A 78 -9.23 -7.88 19.08
C ASN A 78 -8.50 -6.53 19.10
N GLU A 79 -9.27 -5.46 18.96
CA GLU A 79 -8.80 -4.08 19.05
C GLU A 79 -8.14 -3.75 20.40
N LYS A 80 -8.38 -4.54 21.46
CA LYS A 80 -7.76 -4.36 22.77
C LYS A 80 -6.38 -5.00 22.89
N ILE A 81 -5.92 -5.78 21.91
CA ILE A 81 -4.53 -6.28 21.90
C ILE A 81 -3.61 -5.07 21.93
N ASN A 82 -2.71 -5.05 22.90
CA ASN A 82 -1.64 -4.07 22.93
C ASN A 82 -0.57 -4.48 21.91
N ILE A 83 -0.69 -3.96 20.68
CA ILE A 83 0.24 -4.29 19.59
C ILE A 83 1.68 -3.91 19.97
N GLU A 84 1.88 -2.93 20.85
CA GLU A 84 3.19 -2.45 21.28
C GLU A 84 3.96 -3.48 22.12
N GLU A 85 3.26 -4.44 22.74
CA GLU A 85 3.90 -5.57 23.44
C GLU A 85 4.51 -6.59 22.47
N LYS A 86 3.94 -6.72 21.26
CA LYS A 86 4.36 -7.71 20.25
C LYS A 86 5.16 -7.09 19.10
N ILE A 87 4.94 -5.81 18.79
CA ILE A 87 5.54 -5.07 17.68
C ILE A 87 6.09 -3.77 18.24
N LYS A 88 7.42 -3.65 18.24
CA LYS A 88 8.15 -2.47 18.73
C LYS A 88 8.27 -1.38 17.66
N THR A 89 8.35 -1.79 16.41
CA THR A 89 8.54 -0.91 15.25
C THR A 89 7.56 -1.28 14.14
N LYS A 90 6.77 -0.31 13.69
CA LYS A 90 5.87 -0.50 12.54
C LYS A 90 6.65 -0.35 11.24
N ILE A 91 6.34 -1.17 10.25
CA ILE A 91 6.90 -1.02 8.90
C ILE A 91 5.90 -0.29 8.02
N TYR A 92 6.42 0.65 7.24
CA TYR A 92 5.66 1.36 6.22
C TYR A 92 6.40 1.34 4.89
N LEU A 93 5.73 0.96 3.79
CA LEU A 93 6.28 1.03 2.46
C LEU A 93 6.20 2.47 1.96
N CYS A 94 7.31 2.94 1.40
CA CYS A 94 7.43 4.24 0.76
C CYS A 94 6.29 4.47 -0.23
N SER A 95 5.45 5.48 0.04
CA SER A 95 4.21 5.70 -0.71
C SER A 95 4.48 5.98 -2.19
N THR A 96 5.56 6.71 -2.48
CA THR A 96 6.02 7.01 -3.83
C THR A 96 6.41 5.74 -4.59
N HIS A 97 7.11 4.79 -3.96
CA HIS A 97 7.48 3.54 -4.61
C HIS A 97 6.26 2.66 -4.88
N VAL A 98 5.33 2.59 -3.93
CA VAL A 98 4.05 1.89 -4.11
C VAL A 98 3.28 2.50 -5.29
N LEU A 99 3.09 3.82 -5.31
CA LEU A 99 2.37 4.51 -6.37
C LEU A 99 3.05 4.35 -7.74
N LYS A 100 4.39 4.48 -7.81
CA LYS A 100 5.17 4.24 -9.05
C LYS A 100 5.00 2.81 -9.56
N ASN A 101 4.96 1.82 -8.66
CA ASN A 101 4.69 0.43 -9.03
C ASN A 101 3.27 0.26 -9.59
N ILE A 102 2.28 0.88 -8.99
CA ILE A 102 0.88 0.84 -9.45
C ILE A 102 0.72 1.53 -10.80
N ILE A 103 1.30 2.71 -10.98
CA ILE A 103 1.33 3.41 -12.28
C ILE A 103 1.97 2.50 -13.35
N LYS A 104 3.11 1.86 -13.05
CA LYS A 104 3.78 0.95 -13.98
C LYS A 104 2.93 -0.26 -14.36
N LYS A 105 2.13 -0.79 -13.42
CA LYS A 105 1.18 -1.89 -13.70
C LYS A 105 -0.02 -1.39 -14.51
N ALA A 106 -0.60 -0.25 -14.14
CA ALA A 106 -1.78 0.33 -14.79
C ALA A 106 -1.51 0.77 -16.24
N LYS A 107 -0.33 1.35 -16.51
CA LYS A 107 0.10 1.74 -17.88
C LYS A 107 0.13 0.57 -18.87
N LYS A 108 0.21 -0.69 -18.40
CA LYS A 108 0.19 -1.88 -19.25
C LYS A 108 -1.22 -2.31 -19.66
N ILE A 109 -2.25 -1.79 -19.00
CA ILE A 109 -3.65 -2.10 -19.29
C ILE A 109 -4.15 -1.17 -20.39
N LYS A 110 -4.71 -1.75 -21.46
CA LYS A 110 -5.20 -1.02 -22.63
C LYS A 110 -6.57 -0.38 -22.36
N VAL A 111 -6.57 0.81 -21.77
CA VAL A 111 -7.76 1.64 -21.54
C VAL A 111 -7.42 3.12 -21.72
N ASP A 112 -8.44 3.96 -21.85
CA ASP A 112 -8.27 5.40 -22.02
C ASP A 112 -7.48 6.01 -20.85
N LYS A 113 -6.64 7.01 -21.16
CA LYS A 113 -5.83 7.73 -20.15
C LYS A 113 -6.69 8.27 -19.01
N SER A 114 -7.90 8.77 -19.31
CA SER A 114 -8.84 9.28 -18.30
C SER A 114 -9.31 8.20 -17.32
N VAL A 115 -9.50 6.96 -17.78
CA VAL A 115 -9.87 5.80 -16.95
C VAL A 115 -8.67 5.38 -16.09
N GLN A 116 -7.47 5.36 -16.67
CA GLN A 116 -6.23 5.12 -15.90
C GLN A 116 -6.04 6.15 -14.79
N TYR A 117 -6.21 7.44 -15.07
CA TYR A 117 -6.13 8.49 -14.04
C TYR A 117 -7.21 8.34 -12.99
N SER A 118 -8.46 8.06 -13.40
CA SER A 118 -9.54 7.78 -12.45
C SER A 118 -9.16 6.64 -11.50
N PHE A 119 -8.58 5.56 -12.03
CA PHE A 119 -8.08 4.44 -11.21
C PHE A 119 -6.97 4.87 -10.25
N LEU A 120 -6.00 5.66 -10.70
CA LEU A 120 -4.92 6.14 -9.85
C LEU A 120 -5.43 7.03 -8.71
N PHE A 121 -6.36 7.95 -8.99
CA PHE A 121 -6.96 8.78 -7.93
C PHE A 121 -7.69 7.93 -6.89
N VAL A 122 -8.51 6.96 -7.31
CA VAL A 122 -9.20 6.11 -6.32
C VAL A 122 -8.24 5.16 -5.59
N PHE A 123 -7.14 4.73 -6.21
CA PHE A 123 -6.07 4.01 -5.52
C PHE A 123 -5.48 4.85 -4.39
N THR A 124 -5.23 6.14 -4.65
CA THR A 124 -4.72 7.04 -3.60
C THR A 124 -5.70 7.22 -2.43
N LEU A 125 -7.01 7.04 -2.63
CA LEU A 125 -7.97 7.04 -1.51
C LEU A 125 -7.67 5.92 -0.53
N ILE A 126 -7.46 4.69 -1.02
CA ILE A 126 -7.12 3.51 -0.21
C ILE A 126 -5.74 3.68 0.43
N GLN A 127 -4.75 4.15 -0.33
CA GLN A 127 -3.40 4.38 0.19
C GLN A 127 -3.41 5.34 1.39
N ASN A 128 -4.34 6.31 1.39
CA ASN A 128 -4.52 7.29 2.44
C ASN A 128 -5.60 6.91 3.47
N SER A 129 -6.19 5.72 3.38
CA SER A 129 -7.17 5.27 4.36
C SER A 129 -6.52 5.11 5.73
N ARG A 130 -7.26 5.56 6.75
CA ARG A 130 -6.86 5.52 8.15
C ARG A 130 -7.53 4.40 8.92
N SER A 131 -8.64 3.87 8.42
CA SER A 131 -9.32 2.75 9.05
C SER A 131 -9.60 1.65 8.06
N ILE A 132 -9.79 0.44 8.57
CA ILE A 132 -10.24 -0.70 7.79
C ILE A 132 -11.61 -0.40 7.15
N LEU A 133 -12.51 0.24 7.89
CA LEU A 133 -13.83 0.63 7.38
C LEU A 133 -13.74 1.57 6.16
N GLU A 134 -12.82 2.54 6.17
CA GLU A 134 -12.58 3.40 5.00
C GLU A 134 -12.07 2.59 3.80
N VAL A 135 -11.13 1.67 4.03
CA VAL A 135 -10.60 0.78 2.98
C VAL A 135 -11.74 -0.03 2.36
N GLU A 136 -12.57 -0.67 3.17
CA GLU A 136 -13.66 -1.53 2.71
C GLU A 136 -14.69 -0.75 1.89
N ASN A 137 -15.09 0.43 2.39
CA ASN A 137 -16.02 1.30 1.68
C ASN A 137 -15.45 1.74 0.32
N TYR A 138 -14.20 2.18 0.26
CA TYR A 138 -13.58 2.53 -1.03
C TYR A 138 -13.43 1.33 -1.94
N LEU A 139 -13.03 0.17 -1.41
CA LEU A 139 -12.83 -1.04 -2.19
C LEU A 139 -14.13 -1.51 -2.84
N GLN A 140 -15.26 -1.47 -2.13
CA GLN A 140 -16.57 -1.80 -2.66
C GLN A 140 -16.97 -0.87 -3.82
N ASN A 141 -16.83 0.44 -3.62
CA ASN A 141 -17.20 1.42 -4.64
C ASN A 141 -16.28 1.34 -5.87
N ILE A 142 -14.98 1.11 -5.66
CA ILE A 142 -14.02 0.88 -6.76
C ILE A 142 -14.38 -0.43 -7.49
N HIS A 143 -14.71 -1.49 -6.77
CA HIS A 143 -15.14 -2.74 -7.36
C HIS A 143 -16.37 -2.53 -8.28
N ASN A 144 -17.39 -1.81 -7.81
CA ASN A 144 -18.57 -1.49 -8.62
C ASN A 144 -18.21 -0.73 -9.90
N VAL A 145 -17.39 0.32 -9.80
CA VAL A 145 -17.03 1.16 -10.96
C VAL A 145 -16.23 0.40 -12.01
N PHE A 146 -15.29 -0.46 -11.61
CA PHE A 146 -14.37 -1.11 -12.55
C PHE A 146 -14.79 -2.53 -12.96
N ASN A 147 -15.67 -3.21 -12.21
CA ASN A 147 -16.11 -4.58 -12.52
C ASN A 147 -17.58 -4.70 -12.97
N ASN A 148 -18.39 -3.63 -12.93
CA ASN A 148 -19.74 -3.66 -13.50
C ASN A 148 -19.69 -3.26 -14.99
N PRO A 149 -20.08 -4.15 -15.93
CA PRO A 149 -20.06 -3.84 -17.37
C PRO A 149 -21.10 -2.78 -17.77
N VAL A 150 -22.10 -2.54 -16.92
CA VAL A 150 -23.24 -1.68 -17.17
C VAL A 150 -23.15 -0.43 -16.30
N PHE A 151 -23.40 0.74 -16.88
CA PHE A 151 -23.42 2.01 -16.13
C PHE A 151 -24.80 2.23 -15.50
N ASP A 152 -25.10 1.44 -14.47
CA ASP A 152 -26.35 1.48 -13.72
C ASP A 152 -26.31 2.47 -12.53
N GLU A 153 -27.41 2.53 -11.76
CA GLU A 153 -27.54 3.39 -10.59
C GLU A 153 -26.47 3.12 -9.53
N SER A 154 -26.05 1.85 -9.37
CA SER A 154 -24.99 1.47 -8.42
C SER A 154 -23.64 2.04 -8.83
N VAL A 155 -23.32 1.99 -10.14
CA VAL A 155 -22.09 2.57 -10.68
C VAL A 155 -22.12 4.09 -10.59
N VAL A 156 -23.26 4.72 -10.87
CA VAL A 156 -23.43 6.17 -10.73
C VAL A 156 -23.19 6.60 -9.28
N TYR A 157 -23.81 5.92 -8.32
CA TYR A 157 -23.62 6.18 -6.90
C TYR A 157 -22.15 6.03 -6.49
N SER A 158 -21.54 4.88 -6.80
CA SER A 158 -20.15 4.60 -6.44
C SER A 158 -19.17 5.58 -7.09
N PHE A 159 -19.40 5.93 -8.36
CA PHE A 159 -18.58 6.90 -9.07
C PHE A 159 -18.67 8.29 -8.43
N ASN A 160 -19.88 8.78 -8.15
CA ASN A 160 -20.09 10.10 -7.55
C ASN A 160 -19.49 10.18 -6.14
N LEU A 161 -19.65 9.13 -5.33
CA LEU A 161 -19.04 9.03 -4.00
C LEU A 161 -17.52 9.13 -4.09
N LEU A 162 -16.88 8.35 -4.97
CA LEU A 162 -15.43 8.38 -5.14
C LEU A 162 -14.94 9.75 -5.63
N GLN A 163 -15.65 10.37 -6.57
CA GLN A 163 -15.31 11.71 -7.05
C GLN A 163 -15.45 12.78 -5.97
N GLN A 164 -16.49 12.70 -5.13
CA GLN A 164 -16.66 13.58 -4.00
C GLN A 164 -15.49 13.44 -3.01
N MET A 165 -15.12 12.20 -2.65
CA MET A 165 -14.00 11.93 -1.75
C MET A 165 -12.66 12.41 -2.30
N ILE A 166 -12.45 12.31 -3.62
CA ILE A 166 -11.28 12.86 -4.33
C ILE A 166 -11.25 14.39 -4.22
N LYS A 167 -12.40 15.05 -4.42
CA LYS A 167 -12.53 16.52 -4.34
C LYS A 167 -12.33 17.03 -2.92
N ASP A 168 -12.94 16.38 -1.93
CA ASP A 168 -12.82 16.74 -0.52
C ASP A 168 -11.36 16.64 -0.04
N ARG A 169 -10.60 15.70 -0.63
CA ARG A 169 -9.16 15.54 -0.39
C ARG A 169 -8.25 16.38 -1.32
N LYS A 170 -8.83 17.23 -2.19
CA LYS A 170 -8.12 18.11 -3.14
C LYS A 170 -7.11 17.38 -4.05
N LEU A 171 -7.45 16.18 -4.49
CA LEU A 171 -6.53 15.33 -5.25
C LEU A 171 -6.49 15.65 -6.76
N THR A 172 -7.09 16.74 -7.26
CA THR A 172 -7.37 16.93 -8.70
C THR A 172 -6.21 17.46 -9.55
N ASN A 173 -5.07 17.86 -8.97
CA ASN A 173 -4.00 18.59 -9.68
C ASN A 173 -2.70 17.78 -9.87
N ILE A 174 -2.80 16.50 -10.26
CA ILE A 174 -1.64 15.62 -10.36
C ILE A 174 -1.22 15.44 -11.81
N ASP A 175 0.00 15.83 -12.13
CA ASP A 175 0.64 15.42 -13.38
C ASP A 175 1.30 14.03 -13.20
N PHE A 176 0.85 13.07 -13.99
CA PHE A 176 1.38 11.70 -14.02
C PHE A 176 2.31 11.47 -15.22
N SER A 177 2.76 12.53 -15.91
CA SER A 177 3.63 12.47 -17.09
C SER A 177 5.11 12.19 -16.76
N GLU A 178 5.41 11.15 -15.97
CA GLU A 178 6.76 10.56 -16.02
C GLU A 178 6.80 9.55 -17.18
N GLU A 179 7.26 9.98 -18.36
CA GLU A 179 7.73 9.08 -19.42
C GLU A 179 9.15 8.63 -19.08
N ARG A 180 9.37 7.32 -19.04
CA ARG A 180 10.72 6.75 -18.81
C ARG A 180 11.52 6.77 -20.10
N THR A 181 12.83 6.94 -19.99
CA THR A 181 13.70 6.77 -21.16
C THR A 181 13.75 5.28 -21.57
N PRO A 182 14.02 4.97 -22.85
CA PRO A 182 14.19 3.61 -23.32
C PRO A 182 15.26 2.83 -22.53
N GLU A 183 16.37 3.48 -22.12
CA GLU A 183 17.45 2.81 -21.38
C GLU A 183 17.00 2.33 -19.98
N GLN A 184 16.17 3.11 -19.28
CA GLN A 184 15.61 2.71 -17.98
C GLN A 184 14.68 1.50 -18.11
N THR A 185 14.04 1.34 -19.26
CA THR A 185 13.10 0.23 -19.51
C THR A 185 13.86 -1.06 -19.83
N ILE A 186 14.97 -0.99 -20.56
CA ILE A 186 15.84 -2.13 -20.89
C ILE A 186 16.51 -2.70 -19.62
N ARG A 187 17.11 -1.83 -18.80
CA ARG A 187 17.80 -2.22 -17.55
C ARG A 187 16.87 -2.94 -16.56
N ASP A 188 15.64 -2.43 -16.41
CA ASP A 188 14.61 -3.03 -15.57
C ASP A 188 14.13 -4.40 -16.08
N ASN A 189 14.12 -4.61 -17.40
CA ASN A 189 13.67 -5.86 -18.02
C ASN A 189 14.74 -6.95 -17.89
N GLU A 190 16.02 -6.62 -18.07
CA GLU A 190 17.15 -7.53 -17.81
C GLU A 190 17.23 -7.92 -16.32
N PHE A 191 17.02 -6.98 -15.41
CA PHE A 191 17.01 -7.28 -13.98
C PHE A 191 15.82 -8.18 -13.58
N LYS A 192 14.66 -8.00 -14.24
CA LYS A 192 13.45 -8.82 -13.99
C LYS A 192 13.55 -10.25 -14.51
N SER A 193 14.26 -10.50 -15.62
CA SER A 193 14.43 -11.86 -16.15
C SER A 193 15.31 -12.70 -15.22
N TYR A 194 16.34 -12.11 -14.62
CA TYR A 194 17.15 -12.73 -13.56
C TYR A 194 16.38 -12.98 -12.26
N PHE A 195 15.44 -12.10 -11.90
CA PHE A 195 14.67 -12.22 -10.65
C PHE A 195 13.54 -13.25 -10.71
N LYS A 196 12.93 -13.49 -11.88
CA LYS A 196 11.77 -14.38 -12.04
C LYS A 196 12.02 -15.85 -11.67
N SER A 197 13.28 -16.29 -11.63
CA SER A 197 13.70 -17.63 -11.18
C SER A 197 14.32 -17.62 -9.77
N SER A 198 14.33 -16.47 -9.09
CA SER A 198 14.99 -16.31 -7.79
C SER A 198 14.12 -16.81 -6.63
N LYS A 199 14.78 -17.28 -5.56
CA LYS A 199 14.16 -17.69 -4.29
C LYS A 199 13.22 -16.62 -3.69
N LEU A 200 13.50 -15.33 -3.97
CA LEU A 200 12.72 -14.21 -3.46
C LEU A 200 11.30 -14.13 -4.05
N VAL A 201 11.12 -14.47 -5.33
CA VAL A 201 9.78 -14.50 -5.96
C VAL A 201 8.93 -15.63 -5.37
N ILE A 202 9.55 -16.78 -5.11
CA ILE A 202 8.89 -17.92 -4.45
C ILE A 202 8.49 -17.57 -3.01
N GLU A 203 9.30 -16.79 -2.29
CA GLU A 203 8.98 -16.31 -0.95
C GLU A 203 7.81 -15.30 -0.96
N GLU A 204 7.78 -14.36 -1.90
CA GLU A 204 6.65 -13.42 -2.05
C GLU A 204 5.33 -14.15 -2.34
N GLU A 205 5.31 -15.11 -3.26
CA GLU A 205 4.12 -15.92 -3.54
C GLU A 205 3.63 -16.71 -2.32
N LYS A 206 4.57 -17.21 -1.51
CA LYS A 206 4.23 -17.89 -0.24
C LYS A 206 3.66 -16.92 0.79
N ILE A 207 4.21 -15.71 0.89
CA ILE A 207 3.70 -14.67 1.79
C ILE A 207 2.29 -14.25 1.37
N GLU A 208 2.06 -14.02 0.08
CA GLU A 208 0.74 -13.67 -0.46
C GLU A 208 -0.29 -14.74 -0.14
N LYS A 209 0.00 -16.01 -0.49
CA LYS A 209 -0.93 -17.15 -0.29
C LYS A 209 -1.29 -17.38 1.18
N ASN A 210 -0.35 -17.13 2.08
CA ASN A 210 -0.53 -17.37 3.52
C ASN A 210 -1.03 -16.15 4.29
N SER A 211 -1.08 -14.97 3.66
CA SER A 211 -1.49 -13.74 4.35
C SER A 211 -2.95 -13.81 4.83
N PRO A 212 -3.24 -13.47 6.09
CA PRO A 212 -4.62 -13.39 6.59
C PRO A 212 -5.42 -12.29 5.88
N PHE A 213 -4.77 -11.19 5.48
CA PHE A 213 -5.39 -10.13 4.69
C PHE A 213 -5.84 -10.62 3.32
N LYS A 214 -5.05 -11.49 2.67
CA LYS A 214 -5.40 -12.05 1.36
C LYS A 214 -6.71 -12.83 1.47
N LYS A 215 -6.80 -13.73 2.44
CA LYS A 215 -8.01 -14.54 2.70
C LYS A 215 -9.21 -13.67 3.01
N TYR A 216 -9.05 -12.68 3.88
CA TYR A 216 -10.10 -11.75 4.26
C TYR A 216 -10.65 -10.97 3.05
N TYR A 217 -9.77 -10.29 2.31
CA TYR A 217 -10.20 -9.46 1.19
C TYR A 217 -10.67 -10.27 -0.03
N ASP A 218 -10.17 -11.48 -0.25
CA ASP A 218 -10.73 -12.37 -1.27
C ASP A 218 -12.20 -12.70 -0.94
N GLY A 219 -12.50 -13.07 0.30
CA GLY A 219 -13.88 -13.33 0.74
C GLY A 219 -14.77 -12.09 0.68
N LEU A 220 -14.26 -10.93 1.09
CA LEU A 220 -14.99 -9.65 1.01
C LEU A 220 -15.35 -9.31 -0.45
N ILE A 221 -14.38 -9.43 -1.38
CA ILE A 221 -14.58 -9.14 -2.81
C ILE A 221 -15.55 -10.14 -3.45
N GLU A 222 -15.53 -11.41 -3.05
CA GLU A 222 -16.51 -12.39 -3.49
C GLU A 222 -17.94 -12.00 -3.07
N GLY A 223 -18.10 -11.46 -1.86
CA GLY A 223 -19.37 -10.88 -1.40
C GLY A 223 -19.86 -9.73 -2.29
N PHE A 224 -18.96 -8.87 -2.78
CA PHE A 224 -19.35 -7.77 -3.69
C PHE A 224 -19.91 -8.26 -5.02
N LYS A 225 -19.36 -9.36 -5.57
CA LYS A 225 -19.81 -9.90 -6.87
C LYS A 225 -21.27 -10.38 -6.85
N GLN A 226 -21.74 -10.86 -5.70
CA GLN A 226 -23.11 -11.35 -5.53
C GLN A 226 -24.15 -10.22 -5.60
N ASN A 227 -23.73 -8.96 -5.41
CA ASN A 227 -24.60 -7.78 -5.39
C ASN A 227 -24.76 -7.09 -6.77
N ILE A 228 -24.03 -7.54 -7.81
CA ILE A 228 -24.19 -6.99 -9.16
C ILE A 228 -25.51 -7.52 -9.75
N SER A 229 -26.57 -6.72 -9.65
CA SER A 229 -27.88 -7.06 -10.19
C SER A 229 -27.89 -6.97 -11.72
N ILE A 230 -28.01 -8.11 -12.40
CA ILE A 230 -28.26 -8.20 -13.87
C ILE A 230 -29.77 -8.01 -14.15
N LYS A 231 -30.52 -7.34 -13.29
CA LYS A 231 -31.98 -7.27 -13.40
C LYS A 231 -32.46 -5.96 -14.05
N GLY A 232 -32.97 -6.10 -15.27
CA GLY A 232 -34.13 -5.34 -15.75
C GLY A 232 -33.88 -4.26 -16.82
N GLU A 233 -34.14 -4.64 -18.09
CA GLU A 233 -34.91 -3.95 -19.15
C GLU A 233 -34.92 -2.42 -19.36
N LYS A 234 -34.13 -1.60 -18.66
CA LYS A 234 -33.97 -0.18 -18.98
C LYS A 234 -32.61 0.07 -19.61
N CYS A 235 -32.57 0.95 -20.59
CA CYS A 235 -31.44 1.23 -21.48
C CYS A 235 -30.21 1.73 -20.69
N TYR A 236 -29.44 0.83 -20.09
CA TYR A 236 -28.23 1.18 -19.39
C TYR A 236 -27.07 1.26 -20.40
N LYS A 237 -26.40 2.42 -20.43
CA LYS A 237 -25.24 2.63 -21.29
C LYS A 237 -24.09 1.72 -20.86
N LYS A 238 -23.25 1.32 -21.81
CA LYS A 238 -21.99 0.61 -21.53
C LYS A 238 -21.15 1.45 -20.55
N ASN A 239 -20.63 0.83 -19.49
CA ASN A 239 -19.75 1.51 -18.54
C ASN A 239 -18.37 1.78 -19.16
N ARG A 240 -18.05 3.05 -19.38
CA ARG A 240 -16.73 3.46 -19.93
C ARG A 240 -15.55 3.17 -19.01
N TYR A 241 -15.81 3.02 -17.70
CA TYR A 241 -14.78 2.73 -16.70
C TYR A 241 -14.60 1.23 -16.45
N TYR A 242 -15.41 0.38 -17.08
CA TYR A 242 -15.30 -1.07 -16.93
C TYR A 242 -13.91 -1.55 -17.37
N SER A 243 -13.12 -1.98 -16.40
CA SER A 243 -11.78 -2.53 -16.59
C SER A 243 -11.43 -3.40 -15.37
N PRO A 244 -11.87 -4.67 -15.37
CA PRO A 244 -11.56 -5.60 -14.29
C PRO A 244 -10.05 -5.75 -14.05
N ASP A 245 -9.24 -5.63 -15.09
CA ASP A 245 -7.77 -5.72 -15.00
C ASP A 245 -7.16 -4.62 -14.12
N LEU A 246 -7.72 -3.39 -14.16
CA LEU A 246 -7.30 -2.33 -13.26
C LEU A 246 -7.62 -2.68 -11.80
N PHE A 247 -8.81 -3.25 -11.55
CA PHE A 247 -9.17 -3.70 -10.21
C PHE A 247 -8.28 -4.86 -9.73
N ILE A 248 -7.90 -5.78 -10.61
CA ILE A 248 -6.98 -6.90 -10.29
C ILE A 248 -5.63 -6.36 -9.80
N ILE A 249 -5.12 -5.27 -10.37
CA ILE A 249 -3.87 -4.63 -9.91
C ILE A 249 -3.98 -4.25 -8.43
N LEU A 250 -5.08 -3.60 -8.04
CA LEU A 250 -5.35 -3.23 -6.64
C LEU A 250 -5.52 -4.47 -5.77
N LYS A 251 -6.35 -5.44 -6.21
CA LYS A 251 -6.62 -6.69 -5.49
C LYS A 251 -5.33 -7.42 -5.12
N ASN A 252 -4.37 -7.49 -6.03
CA ASN A 252 -3.09 -8.16 -5.84
C ASN A 252 -2.16 -7.44 -4.86
N GLN A 253 -2.54 -6.30 -4.29
CA GLN A 253 -1.75 -5.60 -3.25
C GLN A 253 -2.41 -5.69 -1.86
N LEU A 254 -3.62 -6.26 -1.75
CA LEU A 254 -4.35 -6.26 -0.48
C LEU A 254 -3.73 -7.20 0.56
N PHE A 255 -2.94 -8.20 0.15
CA PHE A 255 -2.31 -9.15 1.07
C PHE A 255 -1.31 -8.53 2.05
N ASN A 256 -0.78 -7.34 1.74
CA ASN A 256 0.13 -6.59 2.61
C ASN A 256 -0.38 -5.16 2.85
N LEU A 257 -1.70 -4.95 2.72
CA LEU A 257 -2.41 -3.68 2.91
C LEU A 257 -1.90 -2.81 4.08
N PRO A 258 -1.69 -3.32 5.31
CA PRO A 258 -1.28 -2.48 6.43
C PRO A 258 0.10 -1.84 6.24
N LEU A 259 0.93 -2.37 5.35
CA LEU A 259 2.27 -1.82 5.11
C LEU A 259 2.25 -0.57 4.23
N TRP A 260 1.26 -0.39 3.34
CA TRP A 260 1.23 0.72 2.39
C TRP A 260 0.03 1.66 2.55
N THR A 261 -0.80 1.42 3.57
CA THR A 261 -1.93 2.28 3.94
C THR A 261 -1.73 2.92 5.30
N GLY A 262 -2.48 3.99 5.61
CA GLY A 262 -2.39 4.70 6.88
C GLY A 262 -2.96 3.96 8.09
N VAL A 263 -3.50 2.75 7.92
CA VAL A 263 -4.29 2.04 8.96
C VAL A 263 -3.50 1.75 10.25
N LEU A 264 -2.18 1.60 10.17
CA LEU A 264 -1.32 1.40 11.35
C LEU A 264 -0.77 2.68 11.96
N LEU A 265 -0.94 3.82 11.29
CA LEU A 265 -0.30 5.07 11.67
C LEU A 265 -1.19 5.95 12.56
N ASN A 266 -2.47 5.63 12.74
CA ASN A 266 -3.40 6.44 13.54
C ASN A 266 -2.97 6.63 15.00
N ASP A 267 -2.41 5.60 15.63
CA ASP A 267 -1.99 5.66 17.04
C ASP A 267 -0.65 6.38 17.22
N CYS A 268 0.08 6.62 16.12
CA CYS A 268 1.31 7.36 16.18
C CYS A 268 0.98 8.85 16.42
N LYS A 269 1.10 9.30 17.67
CA LYS A 269 1.11 10.73 18.06
C LYS A 269 2.32 11.43 17.42
N ILE A 270 2.24 11.63 16.11
CA ILE A 270 3.18 12.38 15.29
C ILE A 270 2.69 13.83 15.34
N SER A 271 3.50 14.69 15.92
CA SER A 271 3.20 16.12 16.05
C SER A 271 2.99 16.76 14.67
N TYR A 272 1.80 17.32 14.45
CA TYR A 272 1.43 18.10 13.25
C TYR A 272 2.33 19.33 13.00
N LYS A 273 3.27 19.65 13.91
CA LYS A 273 4.24 20.76 13.75
C LYS A 273 5.54 20.37 13.02
N ILE A 274 5.78 19.09 12.74
CA ILE A 274 7.01 18.65 12.10
C ILE A 274 6.84 18.63 10.57
N LYS A 275 7.32 19.68 9.90
CA LYS A 275 7.33 19.85 8.44
C LYS A 275 8.48 19.11 7.72
N SER A 276 9.12 18.12 8.34
CA SER A 276 10.27 17.43 7.74
C SER A 276 10.29 15.92 8.03
N ARG A 277 9.93 15.15 6.99
CA ARG A 277 10.35 13.77 6.69
C ARG A 277 10.15 12.72 7.80
N LEU A 278 8.95 12.16 7.88
CA LEU A 278 8.72 10.80 8.37
C LEU A 278 8.48 9.91 7.15
N SER A 279 9.58 9.46 6.54
CA SER A 279 9.67 8.52 5.41
C SER A 279 8.59 8.64 4.33
N ASN A 280 8.86 9.40 3.27
CA ASN A 280 8.16 9.39 1.98
C ASN A 280 6.68 8.97 2.03
N ASN A 281 5.93 9.54 2.96
CA ASN A 281 4.57 9.88 2.63
C ASN A 281 4.40 11.38 2.83
N PRO A 282 5.01 12.17 1.93
CA PRO A 282 4.23 12.90 1.00
C PRO A 282 3.09 12.05 0.44
N VAL A 283 1.87 12.14 0.94
CA VAL A 283 1.09 13.28 0.48
C VAL A 283 1.65 14.60 1.00
N GLU A 284 2.14 14.75 2.26
CA GLU A 284 3.05 15.85 2.76
C GLU A 284 2.68 17.15 2.05
N ASN A 285 1.43 17.56 2.30
CA ASN A 285 0.74 18.74 1.78
C ASN A 285 0.36 18.75 0.28
N TRP A 286 0.87 17.86 -0.57
CA TRP A 286 1.23 18.16 -1.95
C TRP A 286 0.91 17.07 -2.97
N PHE A 287 -0.24 17.24 -3.62
CA PHE A 287 -0.12 17.43 -5.06
C PHE A 287 -0.01 18.91 -5.44
N PHE A 288 -0.20 19.84 -4.49
CA PHE A 288 0.49 21.13 -4.24
C PHE A 288 0.06 21.67 -2.86
#